data_AF-A0AAD4DYM4-F1
#
_entry.id   AF-A0AAD4DYM4-F1
#
_cell.length_a   1.000
_cell.length_b   1.000
_cell.length_c   1.000
_cell.angle_alpha   90.00
_cell.angle_beta   90.00
_cell.angle_gamma   90.00
#
_symmetry.space_group_name_H-M   'P 1'
#
loop_
_entity.id
_entity.type
_entity.pdbx_description
1 polymer ?
#
loop_
_entity_poly.entity_id
_entity_poly.type
_entity_poly.pdbx_seq_one_letter_code
_entity_poly.pdbx_strand_id
1 'polypeptide(L)' 'IIINSETIAQELLEKCSANYSTRPIIRTTEIAGLAFSSALLPYGETLRQHCKIYHQALRAEVSVSYHEIYSRQANGLVID' A
#
# COMPACT_ATOMS: atom_id res chain seq x y z
N ILE A 1 -3.77 -9.71 -17.98
CA ILE A 1 -4.59 -8.77 -18.76
C ILE A 1 -3.77 -7.50 -18.92
N ILE A 2 -3.58 -7.01 -20.14
CA ILE A 2 -2.91 -5.72 -20.39
C ILE A 2 -4.01 -4.67 -20.54
N ILE A 3 -3.96 -3.59 -19.76
CA ILE A 3 -4.90 -2.48 -19.84
C ILE A 3 -4.19 -1.33 -20.57
N ASN A 4 -4.67 -0.96 -21.75
CA ASN A 4 -4.05 0.04 -22.63
C ASN A 4 -4.85 1.36 -22.70
N SER A 5 -5.89 1.52 -21.88
CA SER A 5 -6.74 2.71 -21.83
C SER A 5 -6.88 3.19 -20.39
N GLU A 6 -6.69 4.50 -20.19
CA GLU A 6 -6.89 5.17 -18.90
C GLU A 6 -8.32 4.96 -18.37
N THR A 7 -9.32 5.13 -19.23
CA THR A 7 -10.73 5.02 -18.83
C THR A 7 -11.06 3.61 -18.32
N ILE A 8 -10.52 2.59 -18.98
CA ILE A 8 -10.68 1.18 -18.58
C ILE A 8 -9.90 0.91 -17.29
N ALA A 9 -8.70 1.49 -17.13
CA ALA A 9 -7.92 1.36 -15.91
C ALA A 9 -8.67 1.96 -14.70
N GLN A 10 -9.25 3.15 -14.85
CA GLN A 10 -10.04 3.78 -13.80
C GLN A 10 -11.27 2.94 -13.43
N GLU A 11 -12.00 2.44 -14.43
CA GLU A 11 -13.18 1.61 -14.19
C GLU A 11 -12.83 0.31 -13.45
N LEU A 12 -11.78 -0.39 -13.89
CA LEU A 12 -11.39 -1.67 -13.29
C LEU A 12 -10.75 -1.50 -11.90
N LEU A 13 -9.84 -0.53 -11.75
CA LEU A 13 -9.00 -0.41 -10.55
C LEU A 13 -9.62 0.45 -9.46
N GLU A 14 -10.48 1.40 -9.78
CA GLU A 14 -11.17 2.21 -8.76
C GLU A 14 -12.57 1.65 -8.50
N LYS A 15 -13.42 1.64 -9.54
CA LYS A 15 -14.85 1.34 -9.41
C LYS A 15 -15.13 -0.14 -9.18
N CYS A 16 -14.36 -1.02 -9.83
CA CYS A 16 -14.52 -2.47 -9.73
C CYS A 16 -13.45 -3.16 -8.88
N SER A 17 -12.70 -2.40 -8.08
CA SER A 17 -11.65 -2.93 -7.19
C SER A 17 -12.16 -4.05 -6.27
N ALA A 18 -13.40 -3.94 -5.78
CA ALA A 18 -14.02 -4.96 -4.94
C ALA A 18 -14.18 -6.33 -5.64
N ASN A 19 -14.34 -6.33 -6.98
CA ASN A 19 -14.53 -7.55 -7.75
C ASN A 19 -13.20 -8.19 -8.16
N TYR A 20 -12.23 -7.37 -8.58
CA TYR A 20 -11.01 -7.86 -9.23
C TYR A 20 -9.76 -7.80 -8.35
N SER A 21 -9.74 -6.97 -7.32
CA SER A 21 -8.55 -6.78 -6.48
C SER A 21 -8.55 -7.69 -5.24
N THR A 22 -9.48 -8.64 -5.14
CA THR A 22 -9.63 -9.55 -4.00
C THR A 22 -8.31 -10.24 -3.68
N ARG A 23 -7.90 -10.16 -2.42
CA ARG A 23 -6.63 -10.70 -1.96
C ARG A 23 -6.77 -12.19 -1.61
N PRO A 24 -5.94 -13.08 -2.16
CA PRO A 24 -6.00 -14.50 -1.85
C PRO A 24 -5.56 -14.77 -0.41
N ILE A 25 -6.17 -15.76 0.23
CA ILE A 25 -5.76 -16.23 1.56
C ILE A 25 -4.50 -17.09 1.39
N ILE A 26 -3.36 -16.57 1.83
CA ILE A 26 -2.08 -17.28 1.79
C ILE A 26 -1.92 -18.02 3.11
N ARG A 27 -2.25 -19.32 3.14
CA ARG A 27 -2.23 -20.17 4.34
C ARG A 27 -0.87 -20.22 5.05
N THR A 28 0.22 -20.09 4.31
CA THR A 28 1.58 -20.10 4.87
C THR A 28 1.89 -18.88 5.73
N THR A 29 1.08 -17.81 5.64
CA THR A 29 1.29 -16.59 6.45
C THR A 29 1.13 -16.84 7.95
N GLU A 30 0.24 -17.74 8.35
CA GLU A 30 0.06 -18.12 9.76
C GLU A 30 1.30 -18.83 10.29
N ILE A 31 1.82 -19.80 9.52
CA ILE A 31 3.02 -20.58 9.86
C ILE A 31 4.26 -19.67 9.91
N ALA A 32 4.36 -18.72 9.00
CA ALA A 32 5.45 -17.75 8.96
C ALA A 32 5.31 -16.63 10.02
N GLY A 33 4.22 -16.60 10.79
CA GLY A 33 3.93 -15.51 11.73
C GLY A 33 3.63 -14.16 11.06
N LEU A 34 3.33 -14.14 9.76
CA LEU A 34 3.09 -12.93 8.97
C LEU A 34 1.60 -12.61 8.78
N ALA A 35 0.69 -13.36 9.43
CA ALA A 35 -0.74 -13.17 9.30
C ALA A 35 -1.24 -11.77 9.70
N PHE A 36 -0.48 -11.05 10.54
CA PHE A 36 -0.79 -9.67 10.94
C PHE A 36 -0.38 -8.61 9.90
N SER A 37 0.41 -8.99 8.88
CA SER A 37 0.98 -8.04 7.93
C SER A 37 -0.10 -7.44 7.04
N SER A 38 -0.17 -6.11 7.00
CA SER A 38 -1.09 -5.34 6.13
C SER A 38 -0.99 -5.74 4.66
N ALA A 39 0.18 -6.18 4.20
CA ALA A 39 0.39 -6.61 2.83
C ALA A 39 -0.34 -7.92 2.51
N LEU A 40 -0.53 -8.79 3.52
CA LEU A 40 -1.03 -10.15 3.36
C LEU A 40 -2.45 -10.34 3.90
N LEU A 41 -2.96 -9.35 4.63
CA LEU A 41 -4.35 -9.37 5.11
C LEU A 41 -5.34 -9.36 3.94
N PRO A 42 -6.41 -10.17 4.01
CA PRO A 42 -7.52 -10.09 3.07
C PRO A 42 -8.25 -8.75 3.23
N TYR A 43 -9.11 -8.39 2.27
CA TYR A 43 -10.01 -7.26 2.48
C TYR A 43 -10.96 -7.56 3.63
N GLY A 44 -11.05 -6.60 4.56
CA GLY A 44 -11.85 -6.71 5.76
C GLY A 44 -11.58 -5.54 6.70
N GLU A 45 -12.20 -5.57 7.87
CA GLU A 45 -12.13 -4.46 8.82
C GLU A 45 -10.71 -4.24 9.35
N THR A 46 -9.94 -5.30 9.58
CA THR A 46 -8.55 -5.22 10.03
C THR A 46 -7.69 -4.43 9.04
N LEU A 47 -7.78 -4.74 7.74
CA LEU A 47 -7.03 -4.01 6.72
C LEU A 47 -7.49 -2.56 6.62
N ARG A 48 -8.80 -2.28 6.75
CA ARG A 48 -9.33 -0.91 6.78
C ARG A 48 -8.77 -0.10 7.94
N GLN A 49 -8.69 -0.71 9.12
CA GLN A 49 -8.10 -0.08 10.30
C GLN A 49 -6.61 0.21 10.10
N HIS A 50 -5.85 -0.73 9.54
CA HIS A 50 -4.43 -0.52 9.21
C HIS A 50 -4.27 0.63 8.22
N CYS A 51 -5.07 0.67 7.14
CA CYS A 51 -5.06 1.76 6.17
C CYS A 51 -5.38 3.12 6.82
N LYS A 52 -6.30 3.17 7.79
CA LYS A 52 -6.60 4.42 8.53
C LYS A 52 -5.38 4.90 9.32
N ILE A 53 -4.67 4.01 9.99
CA ILE A 53 -3.46 4.34 10.74
C ILE A 53 -2.35 4.81 9.78
N TYR A 54 -2.12 4.08 8.69
CA TYR A 54 -1.15 4.50 7.68
C TYR A 54 -1.49 5.86 7.08
N HIS A 55 -2.77 6.11 6.80
CA HIS A 55 -3.19 7.39 6.24
C HIS A 55 -2.88 8.56 7.20
N GLN A 56 -2.99 8.37 8.52
CA GLN A 56 -2.62 9.41 9.48
C GLN A 56 -1.12 9.73 9.44
N ALA A 57 -0.26 8.72 9.26
CA ALA A 57 1.19 8.90 9.20
C ALA A 57 1.70 9.33 7.81
N LEU A 58 1.03 8.92 6.74
CA LEU A 58 1.48 9.08 5.35
C LEU A 58 0.69 10.13 4.55
N ARG A 59 -0.21 10.88 5.18
CA ARG A 59 -0.90 11.99 4.52
C ARG A 59 0.07 13.06 4.06
N ALA A 60 -0.31 13.79 3.01
CA ALA A 60 0.54 14.77 2.35
C ALA A 60 1.13 15.81 3.32
N GLU A 61 0.34 16.28 4.28
CA GLU A 61 0.76 17.30 5.24
C GLU A 61 1.85 16.79 6.19
N VAL A 62 1.79 15.51 6.57
CA VAL A 62 2.80 14.88 7.44
C VAL A 62 4.03 14.50 6.62
N SER A 63 3.84 14.10 5.37
CA SER A 63 4.92 13.70 4.47
C SER A 63 6.00 14.78 4.28
N VAL A 64 5.60 16.06 4.27
CA VAL A 64 6.53 17.20 4.17
C VAL A 64 7.56 17.19 5.31
N SER A 65 7.18 16.76 6.52
CA SER A 65 8.09 16.70 7.67
C SER A 65 9.24 15.69 7.48
N TYR A 66 9.05 14.68 6.63
CA TYR A 66 10.07 13.67 6.34
C TYR A 66 11.05 14.12 5.24
N HIS A 67 10.75 15.22 4.53
CA HIS A 67 11.52 15.65 3.36
C HIS A 67 13.00 15.88 3.66
N GLU A 68 13.32 16.49 4.81
CA GLU A 68 14.70 16.74 5.21
C GLU A 68 15.49 15.44 5.46
N ILE A 69 14.83 14.44 6.06
CA ILE A 69 15.44 13.14 6.35
C ILE A 69 15.77 12.44 5.03
N TYR A 70 14.81 12.40 4.11
CA TYR A 70 14.99 11.77 2.79
C TYR A 70 16.07 12.48 1.97
N SER A 71 16.07 13.82 1.92
CA SER A 71 17.06 14.59 1.15
C SER A 71 18.48 14.38 1.66
N ARG A 72 18.65 14.32 2.99
CA ARG A 72 19.96 14.06 3.61
C ARG A 72 20.49 12.68 3.26
N GLN A 73 19.64 11.65 3.36
CA GLN A 73 20.02 10.28 3.03
C GLN A 73 20.34 10.14 1.54
N ALA A 74 19.52 10.73 0.67
CA ALA A 74 19.74 10.72 -0.77
C ALA A 74 21.07 11.37 -1.15
N ASN A 75 21.39 12.54 -0.57
CA ASN A 75 22.66 13.22 -0.81
C ASN A 75 23.86 12.40 -0.31
N GLY A 76 23.71 11.70 0.83
CA GLY A 76 24.75 10.80 1.32
C GLY A 76 25.10 9.70 0.32
N LEU A 77 24.11 9.11 -0.33
CA LEU A 77 24.30 8.05 -1.34
C LEU A 77 24.97 8.52 -2.63
N VAL A 78 24.99 9.83 -2.91
CA VAL A 78 25.63 10.40 -4.12
C VAL A 78 27.08 10.80 -3.85
N ILE A 79 27.43 11.04 -2.59
CA ILE A 79 28.76 11.50 -2.18
C ILE A 79 29.70 10.32 -1.88
N ASP A 80 29.16 9.15 -1.53
CA ASP A 80 29.88 7.87 -1.45
C ASP A 80 30.12 7.24 -2.85
#